data_AF-A0A9D1TXE6-F1
#
_entry.id   AF-A0A9D1TXE6-F1
#
_cell.length_a   1.000
_cell.length_b   1.000
_cell.length_c   1.000
_cell.angle_alpha   90.00
_cell.angle_beta   90.00
_cell.angle_gamma   90.00
#
_symmetry.space_group_name_H-M   'P 1'
#
loop_
_entity.id
_entity.type
_entity.pdbx_description
1 polymer ?
#
loop_
_entity_poly.entity_id
_entity_poly.type
_entity_poly.pdbx_seq_one_letter_code
_entity_poly.pdbx_strand_id
1 'polypeptide(L)' 'MKAFMDKDFMLQSPTAQHLYHTYAADMPICDYHCH' A
#
# COMPACT_ATOMS: atom_id res chain seq x y z
N MET A 1 -14.74 -15.03 1.81
CA MET A 1 -14.53 -13.81 2.62
C MET A 1 -13.06 -13.43 2.48
N LYS A 2 -12.73 -12.15 2.25
CA LYS A 2 -11.33 -11.73 2.27
C LYS A 2 -10.74 -11.92 3.66
N ALA A 3 -9.47 -12.32 3.74
CA ALA A 3 -8.78 -12.39 5.02
C ALA A 3 -8.62 -10.98 5.60
N PHE A 4 -8.71 -10.85 6.92
CA PHE A 4 -8.35 -9.61 7.58
C PHE A 4 -6.87 -9.30 7.31
N MET A 5 -6.56 -8.05 6.95
CA MET A 5 -5.22 -7.61 6.53
C MET A 5 -4.63 -8.41 5.35
N ASP A 6 -5.46 -8.70 4.33
CA ASP A 6 -4.94 -9.26 3.07
C ASP A 6 -4.09 -8.24 2.28
N LYS A 7 -3.58 -8.67 1.12
CA LYS A 7 -2.75 -7.81 0.24
C LYS A 7 -3.45 -6.53 -0.23
N ASP A 8 -4.78 -6.48 -0.23
CA ASP A 8 -5.54 -5.31 -0.65
C ASP A 8 -6.13 -4.56 0.56
N PHE A 9 -5.58 -4.77 1.74
CA PHE A 9 -6.04 -4.11 2.96
C PHE A 9 -6.04 -2.59 2.77
N MET A 10 -7.18 -1.96 3.07
CA MET A 10 -7.47 -0.54 2.82
C MET A 10 -7.56 -0.10 1.34
N LEU A 11 -7.38 -1.00 0.36
CA LEU A 11 -7.45 -0.67 -1.07
C LEU A 11 -8.83 -1.01 -1.67
N GLN A 12 -9.75 -0.05 -1.60
CA GLN A 12 -11.18 -0.24 -1.91
C GLN A 12 -11.55 -0.22 -3.40
N SER A 13 -10.61 0.09 -4.31
CA SER A 13 -10.87 0.14 -5.75
C SER A 13 -9.74 -0.50 -6.57
N PRO A 14 -10.02 -0.95 -7.81
CA PRO A 14 -8.97 -1.44 -8.71
C PRO A 14 -7.86 -0.40 -8.96
N THR A 15 -8.24 0.88 -9.04
CA THR A 15 -7.29 1.99 -9.18
C THR A 15 -6.36 2.09 -7.96
N ALA A 16 -6.90 1.98 -6.73
CA ALA A 16 -6.09 2.03 -5.51
C ALA A 16 -5.11 0.84 -5.43
N GLN A 17 -5.57 -0.36 -5.80
CA GLN A 17 -4.72 -1.55 -5.87
C GLN A 17 -3.59 -1.38 -6.88
N HIS A 18 -3.89 -0.89 -8.10
CA HIS A 18 -2.88 -0.65 -9.12
C HIS A 18 -1.83 0.37 -8.66
N LEU A 19 -2.27 1.51 -8.12
CA LEU A 19 -1.38 2.58 -7.66
C LEU A 19 -0.44 2.11 -6.55
N TYR A 20 -0.97 1.40 -5.55
CA TYR A 20 -0.16 0.90 -4.44
C TYR A 20 0.81 -0.20 -4.89
N HIS A 21 0.30 -1.27 -5.50
CA HIS A 21 1.10 -2.46 -5.83
C HIS A 21 2.12 -2.21 -6.95
N THR A 22 1.87 -1.28 -7.86
CA THR A 22 2.76 -1.03 -9.01
C THR A 22 3.79 0.05 -8.73
N TYR A 23 3.43 1.07 -7.95
CA TYR A 23 4.27 2.26 -7.81
C TYR A 23 4.69 2.53 -6.36
N ALA A 24 3.80 2.34 -5.38
CA ALA A 24 4.07 2.79 -4.02
C ALA A 24 4.78 1.76 -3.13
N ALA A 25 4.46 0.47 -3.27
CA ALA A 25 4.91 -0.57 -2.35
C ALA A 25 6.44 -0.73 -2.28
N ASP A 26 7.13 -0.57 -3.41
CA ASP A 26 8.58 -0.71 -3.50
C ASP A 26 9.36 0.60 -3.36
N MET A 27 8.68 1.74 -3.09
CA MET A 27 9.38 3.01 -2.90
C MET A 27 10.17 3.01 -1.59
N PRO A 28 11.37 3.62 -1.58
CA PRO A 28 12.12 3.79 -0.33
C PRO A 28 11.39 4.75 0.62
N ILE A 29 11.58 4.53 1.92
CA ILE A 29 11.09 5.44 2.95
C ILE A 29 12.07 6.61 3.09
N CYS A 30 11.56 7.84 2.98
CA CYS A 30 12.30 9.05 3.33
C CYS A 30 11.87 9.51 4.73
N ASP A 31 12.56 9.02 5.75
CA ASP A 31 12.29 9.37 7.14
C ASP A 31 13.11 10.60 7.56
N TYR A 32 12.71 11.79 7.07
CA TYR A 32 13.50 13.02 7.19
C TYR A 32 13.56 13.59 8.62
N HIS A 33 12.70 13.13 9.52
CA HIS A 33 12.67 13.56 10.91
C HIS A 33 12.18 12.44 11.83
N CYS A 34 13.10 11.96 12.66
CA CYS A 34 12.91 10.89 13.64
C CYS A 34 13.66 11.26 14.94
N HIS A 35 13.34 10.58 16.04
CA HIS A 35 14.00 10.71 17.34
C HIS A 35 15.09 9.65 17.52
#